data_AF-A0A950S958-F1
#
_entry.id   AF-A0A950S958-F1
#
_cell.length_a   1.000
_cell.length_b   1.000
_cell.length_c   1.000
_cell.angle_alpha   90.00
_cell.angle_beta   90.00
_cell.angle_gamma   90.00
#
_symmetry.space_group_name_H-M   'P 1'
#
loop_
_entity.id
_entity.type
_entity.pdbx_description
1 polymer ?
#
loop_
_entity_poly.entity_id
_entity_poly.type
_entity_poly.pdbx_seq_one_letter_code
_entity_poly.pdbx_strand_id
1 'polypeptide(L)'
;PAQLPTRYAAVYSFFLEGLHAATERLHAFIAKSGQATLVGDVFDDAATGQGLLNYFLRALNCGAITEEEAVATGLTLDELRSRSFVKIMKGRREN
;
A
#
# COMPACT_ATOMS: atom_id res chain seq x y z
N PRO A 1 8.68 27.89 16.10
CA PRO A 1 9.85 27.48 15.27
C PRO A 1 10.73 26.32 15.83
N ALA A 2 10.28 25.53 16.82
CA ALA A 2 11.04 24.37 17.35
C ALA A 2 10.32 23.01 17.17
N GLN A 3 9.19 23.00 16.45
CA GLN A 3 8.32 21.80 16.33
C GLN A 3 8.63 20.93 15.12
N LEU A 4 9.57 21.34 14.26
CA LEU A 4 9.90 20.56 13.06
C LEU A 4 10.37 19.14 13.42
N PRO A 5 11.29 18.92 14.38
CA PRO A 5 11.73 17.56 14.74
C PRO A 5 10.59 16.68 15.28
N THR A 6 9.74 17.21 16.16
CA THR A 6 8.61 16.47 16.73
C THR A 6 7.57 16.10 15.68
N ARG A 7 7.30 16.99 14.71
CA ARG A 7 6.38 16.70 13.60
C ARG A 7 6.92 15.64 12.66
N TYR A 8 8.23 15.65 12.38
CA TYR A 8 8.88 14.58 11.61
C TYR A 8 8.81 13.23 12.35
N ALA A 9 9.14 13.22 13.65
CA ALA A 9 9.07 12.01 14.47
C ALA A 9 7.65 11.42 14.50
N ALA A 10 6.61 12.24 14.70
CA ALA A 10 5.24 11.76 14.73
C ALA A 10 4.78 11.13 13.40
N VAL A 11 5.20 11.69 12.26
CA VAL A 11 4.89 11.12 10.94
C VAL A 11 5.60 9.79 10.73
N TYR A 12 6.89 9.70 11.11
CA TYR A 12 7.66 8.46 10.99
C TYR A 12 7.12 7.38 11.91
N SER A 13 6.87 7.70 13.19
CA SER A 13 6.28 6.77 14.16
C SER A 13 4.96 6.19 13.68
N PHE A 14 4.06 7.01 13.13
CA PHE A 14 2.79 6.51 12.57
C PHE A 14 3.00 5.44 11.47
N PHE A 15 3.97 5.63 10.58
CA PHE A 15 4.24 4.66 9.53
C PHE A 15 4.99 3.42 10.05
N LEU A 16 5.98 3.60 10.92
CA LEU A 16 6.76 2.49 11.45
C LEU A 16 5.95 1.59 12.38
N GLU A 17 5.14 2.17 13.25
CA GLU A 17 4.26 1.42 14.17
C GLU A 17 3.16 0.65 13.43
N GLY A 18 2.67 1.22 12.32
CA GLY A 18 1.61 0.60 11.51
C GLY A 18 2.10 -0.37 10.43
N LEU A 19 3.42 -0.40 10.14
CA LEU A 19 3.97 -1.05 8.95
C LEU A 19 3.60 -2.52 8.85
N HIS A 20 3.80 -3.29 9.92
CA HIS A 20 3.54 -4.73 9.91
C HIS A 20 2.07 -5.04 9.61
N ALA A 21 1.15 -4.44 10.37
CA ALA A 21 -0.29 -4.65 10.18
C ALA A 21 -0.80 -4.14 8.83
N ALA A 22 -0.27 -3.02 8.32
CA ALA A 22 -0.61 -2.52 6.99
C ALA A 22 -0.12 -3.46 5.88
N THR A 23 1.05 -4.06 6.07
CA THR A 23 1.66 -5.01 5.12
C THR A 23 0.83 -6.27 5.01
N GLU A 24 0.47 -6.87 6.14
CA GLU A 24 -0.39 -8.07 6.16
C GLU A 24 -1.75 -7.81 5.51
N ARG A 25 -2.37 -6.66 5.81
CA ARG A 25 -3.65 -6.28 5.21
C ARG A 25 -3.55 -6.14 3.69
N LEU A 26 -2.57 -5.39 3.19
CA LEU A 26 -2.42 -5.19 1.75
C LEU A 26 -2.08 -6.50 1.04
N HIS A 27 -1.20 -7.31 1.61
CA HIS A 27 -0.87 -8.64 1.09
C HIS A 27 -2.10 -9.54 1.00
N ALA A 28 -2.88 -9.66 2.08
CA ALA A 28 -4.12 -10.43 2.08
C ALA A 28 -5.13 -9.92 1.04
N PHE A 29 -5.20 -8.60 0.87
CA PHE A 29 -6.10 -7.96 -0.09
C PHE A 29 -5.73 -8.29 -1.54
N ILE A 30 -4.43 -8.25 -1.86
CA ILE A 30 -3.91 -8.64 -3.17
C ILE A 30 -4.14 -10.13 -3.43
N ALA A 31 -3.87 -10.99 -2.43
CA ALA A 31 -4.06 -12.43 -2.55
C ALA A 31 -5.54 -12.79 -2.82
N LYS A 32 -6.48 -12.17 -2.09
CA LYS A 32 -7.93 -12.35 -2.30
C LYS A 32 -8.34 -11.91 -3.72
N SER A 33 -7.80 -10.78 -4.18
CA SER A 33 -8.16 -10.19 -5.48
C SER A 33 -7.62 -10.99 -6.68
N GLY A 34 -6.55 -11.77 -6.50
CA GLY A 34 -6.03 -12.70 -7.51
C GLY A 34 -6.80 -14.03 -7.60
N GLN A 35 -7.51 -14.43 -6.54
CA GLN A 35 -8.31 -15.65 -6.50
C GLN A 35 -9.76 -15.43 -6.95
N ALA A 36 -10.24 -14.18 -6.90
CA ALA A 36 -11.64 -13.86 -7.12
C ALA A 36 -11.97 -13.61 -8.60
N THR A 37 -12.64 -14.59 -9.23
CA THR A 37 -13.47 -14.46 -10.44
C THR A 37 -14.76 -13.64 -10.18
N LEU A 38 -14.70 -12.60 -9.35
CA LEU A 38 -15.88 -11.85 -8.92
C LEU A 38 -16.02 -10.53 -9.69
N VAL A 39 -16.96 -10.56 -10.64
CA VAL A 39 -17.64 -9.38 -11.16
C VAL A 39 -18.51 -8.85 -10.00
N GLY A 40 -18.07 -7.78 -9.33
CA GLY A 40 -18.79 -7.16 -8.19
C GLY A 40 -17.85 -6.75 -7.06
N ASP A 41 -17.36 -7.71 -6.28
CA ASP A 41 -16.57 -7.48 -5.05
C ASP A 41 -15.35 -6.56 -5.23
N VAL A 42 -14.66 -6.64 -6.38
CA VAL A 42 -13.43 -5.88 -6.60
C VAL A 42 -13.66 -4.37 -6.64
N PHE A 43 -14.84 -3.90 -7.06
CA PHE A 43 -15.14 -2.47 -7.09
C PHE A 43 -15.41 -1.91 -5.69
N ASP A 44 -16.07 -2.68 -4.82
CA ASP A 44 -16.30 -2.30 -3.43
C ASP A 44 -14.98 -2.34 -2.62
N ASP A 45 -14.14 -3.33 -2.92
CA ASP A 45 -12.84 -3.50 -2.29
C ASP A 45 -11.77 -2.52 -2.83
N ALA A 46 -11.94 -1.95 -4.02
CA ALA A 46 -10.94 -1.07 -4.64
C ALA A 46 -10.62 0.18 -3.80
N ALA A 47 -11.61 0.77 -3.11
CA ALA A 47 -11.38 1.94 -2.26
C ALA A 47 -10.49 1.59 -1.05
N THR A 48 -10.74 0.44 -0.42
CA THR A 48 -9.93 -0.09 0.68
C THR A 48 -8.51 -0.40 0.22
N GLY A 49 -8.37 -1.10 -0.91
CA GLY A 49 -7.07 -1.40 -1.52
C GLY A 49 -6.30 -0.13 -1.88
N GLN A 50 -6.97 0.89 -2.41
CA GLN A 50 -6.35 2.18 -2.71
C GLN A 50 -5.93 2.92 -1.44
N GLY A 51 -6.70 2.84 -0.35
CA GLY A 51 -6.34 3.41 0.95
C GLY A 51 -5.06 2.79 1.51
N LEU A 52 -4.96 1.45 1.46
CA LEU A 52 -3.75 0.73 1.85
C LEU A 52 -2.56 1.10 0.94
N LEU A 53 -2.74 1.12 -0.38
CA LEU A 53 -1.69 1.55 -1.30
C LEU A 53 -1.20 2.98 -1.00
N ASN A 54 -2.12 3.90 -0.72
CA ASN A 54 -1.78 5.28 -0.38
C ASN A 54 -0.99 5.40 0.92
N TYR A 55 -1.21 4.51 1.88
CA TYR A 55 -0.39 4.45 3.10
C TYR A 55 1.09 4.22 2.75
N PHE A 56 1.38 3.19 1.95
CA PHE A 56 2.75 2.87 1.52
C PHE A 56 3.36 3.97 0.64
N LEU A 57 2.59 4.52 -0.31
CA LEU A 57 3.06 5.64 -1.13
C LEU A 57 3.46 6.85 -0.28
N ARG A 58 2.69 7.17 0.76
CA ARG A 58 3.01 8.29 1.64
C ARG A 58 4.23 7.99 2.52
N ALA A 59 4.34 6.77 3.03
CA ALA A 59 5.49 6.31 3.81
C ALA A 59 6.79 6.38 3.01
N LEU A 60 6.78 5.89 1.75
CA LEU A 60 7.91 5.99 0.83
C LEU A 60 8.26 7.45 0.50
N ASN A 61 7.25 8.27 0.15
CA ASN A 61 7.48 9.66 -0.23
C ASN A 61 8.09 10.50 0.91
N CYS A 62 7.82 10.17 2.18
CA CYS A 62 8.43 10.86 3.32
C CYS A 62 9.70 10.17 3.85
N GLY A 63 10.10 9.04 3.28
CA GLY A 63 11.29 8.27 3.70
C GLY A 63 11.11 7.49 5.00
N ALA A 64 9.87 7.30 5.47
CA ALA A 64 9.60 6.55 6.69
C ALA A 64 9.81 5.05 6.52
N ILE A 65 9.73 4.54 5.29
CA ILE A 65 10.02 3.14 4.95
C ILE A 65 10.86 3.07 3.67
N THR A 66 11.54 1.95 3.50
CA THR A 66 12.35 1.59 2.34
C THR A 66 11.52 0.93 1.23
N GLU A 67 12.10 0.84 0.03
CA GLU A 67 11.50 0.09 -1.08
C GLU A 67 11.38 -1.40 -0.74
N GLU A 68 12.36 -1.97 -0.04
CA GLU A 68 12.38 -3.35 0.44
C GLU A 68 11.22 -3.65 1.39
N GLU A 69 10.93 -2.74 2.33
CA GLU A 69 9.78 -2.85 3.23
C GLU A 69 8.45 -2.72 2.48
N ALA A 70 8.38 -1.88 1.45
CA ALA A 70 7.16 -1.73 0.65
C ALA A 70 6.86 -2.96 -0.22
N VAL A 71 7.88 -3.60 -0.81
CA VAL A 71 7.67 -4.82 -1.63
C VAL A 71 7.30 -6.06 -0.80
N ALA A 72 7.51 -6.03 0.52
CA ALA A 72 7.02 -7.08 1.44
C ALA A 72 5.49 -7.25 1.41
N THR A 73 4.76 -6.27 0.89
CA THR A 73 3.31 -6.34 0.64
C THR A 73 2.93 -7.33 -0.47
N GLY A 74 3.90 -7.82 -1.24
CA GLY A 74 3.68 -8.64 -2.43
C GLY A 74 3.45 -7.82 -3.71
N LEU A 75 3.56 -6.49 -3.65
CA LEU A 75 3.61 -5.60 -4.81
C LEU A 75 5.04 -5.45 -5.32
N THR A 76 5.18 -5.34 -6.64
CA THR A 76 6.42 -4.90 -7.28
C THR A 76 6.54 -3.37 -7.21
N LEU A 77 7.75 -2.85 -7.40
CA LEU A 77 7.98 -1.40 -7.46
C LEU A 77 7.21 -0.74 -8.60
N ASP A 78 7.09 -1.39 -9.74
CA ASP A 78 6.35 -0.83 -10.89
C ASP A 78 4.85 -0.76 -10.62
N GLU A 79 4.31 -1.73 -9.89
CA GLU A 79 2.92 -1.68 -9.43
C GLU A 79 2.70 -0.57 -8.43
N LEU A 80 3.58 -0.40 -7.45
CA LEU A 80 3.54 0.74 -6.52
C LEU A 80 3.58 2.07 -7.29
N ARG A 81 4.46 2.19 -8.29
CA ARG A 81 4.59 3.39 -9.15
C ARG A 81 3.36 3.69 -10.01
N SER A 82 2.52 2.69 -10.29
CA SER A 82 1.24 2.91 -10.98
C SER A 82 0.26 3.77 -10.16
N ARG A 83 0.45 3.81 -8.82
CA ARG A 83 -0.33 4.56 -7.83
C ARG A 83 -1.83 4.27 -7.84
N SER A 84 -2.26 3.25 -8.56
CA SER A 84 -3.67 2.91 -8.75
C SER A 84 -3.87 1.44 -8.50
N PHE A 85 -4.54 1.12 -7.41
CA PHE A 85 -4.83 -0.25 -7.02
C PHE A 85 -5.61 -0.99 -8.12
N VAL A 86 -6.58 -0.32 -8.75
CA VAL A 86 -7.34 -0.88 -9.88
C VAL A 86 -6.44 -1.22 -11.07
N LYS A 87 -5.48 -0.36 -11.42
CA LYS A 87 -4.53 -0.64 -12.52
C LYS A 87 -3.64 -1.83 -12.20
N ILE A 88 -3.14 -1.93 -10.97
CA ILE A 88 -2.34 -3.07 -10.49
C ILE A 88 -3.15 -4.36 -10.68
N MET A 89 -4.38 -4.39 -10.15
CA MET A 89 -5.21 -5.59 -10.23
C MET A 89 -5.59 -5.96 -11.66
N LYS A 90 -5.86 -4.98 -12.51
CA LYS A 90 -6.12 -5.21 -13.93
C LYS A 90 -4.89 -5.81 -14.63
N GLY A 91 -3.70 -5.23 -14.44
CA GLY A 91 -2.46 -5.72 -15.05
C GLY A 91 -2.09 -7.14 -14.59
N ARG A 92 -2.39 -7.50 -13.34
CA ARG A 92 -2.20 -8.88 -12.83
C ARG A 92 -3.17 -9.92 -13.39
N ARG A 93 -4.31 -9.50 -13.94
CA ARG A 93 -5.30 -10.41 -14.57
C ARG A 93 -5.03 -10.66 -16.06
N GLU A 94 -4.33 -9.71 -16.69
CA GLU A 94 -4.04 -9.74 -18.13
C GLU A 94 -2.75 -10.52 -18.46
N ASN A 95 -1.93 -10.82 -17.45
CA ASN A 95 -0.71 -11.65 -17.53
C ASN A 95 -0.97 -13.06 -17.00
#